data_AF-A0A2U3P701-F1
#
_entry.id   AF-A0A2U3P701-F1
#
_cell.length_a   1.000
_cell.length_b   1.000
_cell.length_c   1.000
_cell.angle_alpha   90.00
_cell.angle_beta   90.00
_cell.angle_gamma   90.00
#
_symmetry.space_group_name_H-M   'P 1'
#
loop_
_entity.id
_entity.type
_entity.pdbx_description
1 polymer ?
#
loop_
_entity_poly.entity_id
_entity_poly.type
_entity_poly.pdbx_seq_one_letter_code
_entity_poly.pdbx_strand_id
1 'polypeptide(L)'
;MALFCADVALVSLGMSCQGAIQLQVHRSLIADIVGAEAVIKRTPFDWLICPPMSAAKMIAGDRYYPERISELHCSKGMPPRWPAVGDCYFWHEQETVVSEPDTFLAKFAHTSRTLRGVAGFKRRIFFVSNTQDNLADEVQAVARIPVTFTDLAINRLAAAVSLRFAAPLYVVSTPTRHELRTPVNLDRLFLMDVVPGIRGSDSDWSGVFRGMLERTA
;
A
#
# COMPACT_ATOMS: atom_id res chain seq x y z
N MET A 1 -4.84 2.44 0.53
CA MET A 1 -6.26 2.88 0.41
C MET A 1 -7.09 1.67 0.06
N ALA A 2 -8.38 1.67 0.38
CA ALA A 2 -9.29 0.62 -0.02
C ALA A 2 -10.41 1.17 -0.91
N LEU A 3 -10.81 0.38 -1.90
CA LEU A 3 -12.01 0.56 -2.69
C LEU A 3 -12.92 -0.64 -2.41
N PHE A 4 -14.12 -0.36 -1.93
CA PHE A 4 -15.13 -1.36 -1.59
C PHE A 4 -16.26 -1.33 -2.62
N CYS A 5 -16.61 -2.47 -3.19
CA CYS A 5 -17.61 -2.58 -4.24
C CYS A 5 -18.39 -3.89 -4.07
N ALA A 6 -19.66 -3.81 -3.65
CA ALA A 6 -20.43 -4.98 -3.20
C ALA A 6 -19.65 -5.86 -2.20
N ASP A 7 -19.41 -7.14 -2.53
CA ASP A 7 -18.65 -8.10 -1.73
C ASP A 7 -17.13 -8.10 -2.04
N VAL A 8 -16.64 -7.12 -2.80
CA VAL A 8 -15.23 -6.96 -3.20
C VAL A 8 -14.55 -5.83 -2.43
N ALA A 9 -13.38 -6.12 -1.84
CA ALA A 9 -12.46 -5.13 -1.32
C ALA A 9 -11.12 -5.18 -2.05
N LEU A 10 -10.74 -4.07 -2.68
CA LEU A 10 -9.44 -3.88 -3.32
C LEU A 10 -8.60 -2.90 -2.49
N VAL A 11 -7.44 -3.34 -2.02
CA VAL A 11 -6.64 -2.62 -1.02
C VAL A 11 -5.21 -2.40 -1.52
N SER A 12 -4.81 -1.14 -1.64
CA SER A 12 -3.42 -0.74 -1.87
C SER A 12 -2.66 -0.70 -0.54
N LEU A 13 -1.50 -1.36 -0.52
CA LEU A 13 -0.56 -1.41 0.58
C LEU A 13 0.74 -0.71 0.20
N GLY A 14 1.24 0.14 1.11
CA GLY A 14 2.64 0.53 1.22
C GLY A 14 3.37 1.08 -0.01
N MET A 15 4.67 1.30 0.19
CA MET A 15 5.67 1.89 -0.70
C MET A 15 5.45 3.33 -1.15
N SER A 16 4.22 3.72 -1.49
CA SER A 16 3.94 5.09 -1.87
C SER A 16 2.45 5.43 -1.81
N CYS A 17 2.14 6.72 -1.86
CA CYS A 17 0.77 7.22 -1.94
C CYS A 17 0.13 6.97 -3.33
N GLN A 18 0.92 6.57 -4.33
CA GLN A 18 0.48 6.40 -5.72
C GLN A 18 -0.62 5.34 -5.86
N GLY A 19 -0.47 4.15 -5.27
CA GLY A 19 -1.48 3.09 -5.40
C GLY A 19 -2.84 3.51 -4.82
N ALA A 20 -2.82 4.35 -3.77
CA ALA A 20 -4.02 4.97 -3.24
C ALA A 20 -4.65 5.95 -4.24
N ILE A 21 -3.87 6.84 -4.84
CA ILE A 21 -4.37 7.76 -5.88
C ILE A 21 -4.98 6.99 -7.05
N GLN A 22 -4.36 5.88 -7.46
CA GLN A 22 -4.81 5.12 -8.61
C GLN A 22 -6.15 4.43 -8.38
N LEU A 23 -6.44 3.97 -7.15
CA LEU A 23 -7.78 3.51 -6.78
C LEU A 23 -8.83 4.62 -6.88
N GLN A 24 -8.46 5.86 -6.53
CA GLN A 24 -9.37 7.00 -6.63
C GLN A 24 -9.65 7.37 -8.08
N VAL A 25 -8.62 7.43 -8.92
CA VAL A 25 -8.74 7.76 -10.36
C VAL A 25 -9.57 6.70 -11.09
N HIS A 26 -9.29 5.42 -10.84
CA HIS A 26 -9.93 4.31 -11.55
C HIS A 26 -11.20 3.79 -10.85
N ARG A 27 -11.78 4.56 -9.92
CA ARG A 27 -12.96 4.14 -9.14
C ARG A 27 -14.11 3.71 -10.04
N SER A 28 -14.46 4.50 -11.04
CA SER A 28 -15.58 4.23 -11.95
C SER A 28 -15.33 2.98 -12.78
N LEU A 29 -14.12 2.82 -13.34
CA LEU A 29 -13.73 1.62 -14.06
C LEU A 29 -13.91 0.35 -13.21
N ILE A 30 -13.44 0.38 -11.96
CA ILE A 30 -13.52 -0.76 -11.05
C ILE A 30 -14.98 -1.06 -10.69
N ALA A 31 -15.80 -0.02 -10.47
CA ALA A 31 -17.25 -0.16 -10.26
C ALA A 31 -17.93 -0.85 -11.45
N ASP A 32 -17.60 -0.44 -12.68
CA ASP A 32 -18.16 -1.01 -13.91
C ASP A 32 -17.76 -2.48 -14.09
N ILE A 33 -16.50 -2.84 -13.80
CA ILE A 33 -16.01 -4.22 -13.90
C ILE A 33 -16.74 -5.14 -12.89
N VAL A 34 -16.94 -4.66 -11.66
CA VAL A 34 -17.58 -5.44 -10.60
C VAL A 34 -19.11 -5.44 -10.74
N GLY A 35 -19.68 -4.45 -11.43
CA GLY A 35 -21.12 -4.26 -11.57
C GLY A 35 -21.81 -3.71 -10.32
N ALA A 36 -21.09 -2.95 -9.49
CA ALA A 36 -21.64 -2.36 -8.27
C ALA A 36 -21.01 -1.00 -7.95
N GLU A 37 -21.65 -0.22 -7.07
CA GLU A 37 -21.10 1.07 -6.66
C GLU A 37 -19.82 0.88 -5.84
N ALA A 38 -18.76 1.57 -6.24
CA ALA A 38 -17.51 1.59 -5.50
C ALA A 38 -17.50 2.71 -4.45
N VAL A 39 -17.00 2.45 -3.24
CA VAL A 39 -16.78 3.44 -2.18
C VAL A 39 -15.31 3.44 -1.77
N ILE A 40 -14.69 4.62 -1.78
CA ILE A 40 -13.31 4.80 -1.32
C ILE A 40 -13.28 4.91 0.20
N LYS A 41 -12.39 4.15 0.83
CA LYS A 41 -12.10 4.22 2.25
C LYS A 41 -10.61 4.33 2.49
N ARG A 42 -10.24 5.16 3.47
CA ARG A 42 -8.84 5.35 3.84
C ARG A 42 -8.33 4.21 4.72
N THR A 43 -7.09 3.79 4.49
CA THR A 43 -6.39 2.77 5.30
C THR A 43 -5.15 3.35 5.96
N PRO A 44 -4.53 2.67 6.93
CA PRO A 44 -3.32 3.18 7.59
C PRO A 44 -2.19 3.42 6.60
N PHE A 45 -2.12 2.66 5.51
CA PHE A 45 -1.04 2.75 4.53
C PHE A 45 -1.12 3.97 3.60
N ASP A 46 -2.22 4.73 3.60
CA ASP A 46 -2.46 5.83 2.64
C ASP A 46 -1.53 7.02 2.85
N TRP A 47 -0.92 7.13 4.03
CA TRP A 47 -0.05 8.24 4.43
C TRP A 47 1.37 7.76 4.76
N LEU A 48 1.70 6.53 4.39
CA LEU A 48 2.96 5.90 4.74
C LEU A 48 3.82 5.66 3.51
N ILE A 49 5.10 5.99 3.64
CA ILE A 49 6.14 5.28 2.88
C ILE A 49 6.52 4.06 3.71
N CYS A 50 5.95 2.91 3.33
CA CYS A 50 6.03 1.66 4.09
C CYS A 50 6.60 0.53 3.22
N PRO A 51 7.84 0.09 3.44
CA PRO A 51 8.43 -1.06 2.74
C PRO A 51 7.59 -2.34 2.92
N PRO A 52 7.68 -3.33 2.01
CA PRO A 52 6.90 -4.56 2.12
C PRO A 52 7.18 -5.34 3.40
N MET A 53 8.43 -5.35 3.87
CA MET A 53 8.79 -6.00 5.13
C MET A 53 8.12 -5.33 6.34
N SER A 54 8.04 -4.00 6.34
CA SER A 54 7.41 -3.24 7.41
C SER A 54 5.90 -3.42 7.39
N ALA A 55 5.29 -3.40 6.20
CA ALA A 55 3.88 -3.70 6.02
C ALA A 55 3.54 -5.13 6.46
N ALA A 56 4.41 -6.11 6.16
CA ALA A 56 4.25 -7.48 6.59
C ALA A 56 4.24 -7.58 8.12
N LYS A 57 5.17 -6.89 8.78
CA LYS A 57 5.26 -6.85 10.25
C LYS A 57 4.01 -6.21 10.88
N MET A 58 3.53 -5.10 10.33
CA MET A 58 2.30 -4.44 10.78
C MET A 58 1.07 -5.34 10.65
N ILE A 59 0.91 -5.99 9.49
CA ILE A 59 -0.23 -6.88 9.21
C ILE A 59 -0.19 -8.13 10.09
N ALA A 60 0.97 -8.77 10.22
CA ALA A 60 1.14 -9.95 11.05
C ALA A 60 0.90 -9.65 12.54
N GLY A 61 1.27 -8.46 13.01
CA GLY A 61 1.07 -8.02 14.39
C GLY A 61 -0.27 -7.31 14.67
N ASP A 62 -1.14 -7.14 13.67
CA ASP A 62 -2.37 -6.32 13.76
C ASP A 62 -2.15 -4.91 14.38
N ARG A 63 -0.98 -4.33 14.11
CA ARG A 63 -0.50 -3.07 14.70
C ARG A 63 -0.02 -2.14 13.59
N TYR A 64 -0.88 -1.17 13.25
CA TYR A 64 -0.69 -0.30 12.08
C TYR A 64 -0.29 1.14 12.41
N TYR A 65 -0.14 1.47 13.69
CA TYR A 65 0.24 2.81 14.17
C TYR A 65 0.89 2.72 15.56
N PRO A 66 1.75 3.68 15.94
CA PRO A 66 2.33 3.72 17.27
C PRO A 66 1.22 3.93 18.31
N GLU A 67 1.35 3.33 19.48
CA GLU A 67 0.41 3.59 20.59
C GLU A 67 0.78 4.87 21.33
N ARG A 68 2.05 5.26 21.24
CA ARG A 68 2.58 6.50 21.83
C ARG A 68 3.48 7.21 20.82
N ILE A 69 3.39 8.55 20.77
CA ILE A 69 4.25 9.37 19.91
C ILE A 69 5.74 9.16 20.19
N SER A 70 6.11 8.83 21.43
CA SER A 70 7.48 8.50 21.80
C SER A 70 8.07 7.28 21.08
N GLU A 71 7.24 6.47 20.40
CA GLU A 71 7.73 5.40 19.52
C GLU A 71 8.21 5.90 18.17
N LEU A 72 7.93 7.16 17.83
CA LEU A 72 8.35 7.81 16.60
C LEU A 72 9.68 8.54 16.81
N HIS A 73 10.53 8.44 15.79
CA HIS A 73 11.70 9.28 15.64
C HIS A 73 11.30 10.48 14.78
N CYS A 74 11.24 11.66 15.39
CA CYS A 74 10.90 12.91 14.71
C CYS A 74 12.17 13.76 14.54
N SER A 75 12.49 14.13 13.30
CA SER A 75 13.59 15.04 12.97
C SER A 75 13.06 16.19 12.14
N LYS A 76 13.58 17.41 12.36
CA LYS A 76 13.15 18.61 11.62
C LYS A 76 13.36 18.41 10.10
N GLY A 77 12.31 18.66 9.32
CA GLY A 77 12.35 18.53 7.86
C GLY A 77 12.28 17.10 7.34
N MET A 78 12.03 16.11 8.22
CA MET A 78 11.97 14.70 7.88
C MET A 78 10.64 14.10 8.33
N PRO A 79 10.05 13.18 7.56
CA PRO A 79 8.83 12.51 7.97
C PRO A 79 9.07 11.66 9.25
N PRO A 80 8.14 11.65 10.21
CA PRO A 80 8.26 10.83 11.42
C PRO A 80 8.48 9.36 11.08
N ARG A 81 9.53 8.76 11.64
CA ARG A 81 9.91 7.36 11.39
C ARG A 81 9.48 6.47 12.54
N TRP A 82 8.90 5.32 12.24
CA TRP A 82 8.56 4.30 13.22
C TRP A 82 9.50 3.09 13.12
N PRO A 83 10.55 3.04 13.95
CA PRO A 83 11.58 1.99 13.87
C PRO A 83 11.07 0.62 14.31
N ALA A 84 10.10 0.58 15.24
CA ALA A 84 9.61 -0.68 15.82
C ALA A 84 9.05 -1.65 14.76
N VAL A 85 8.62 -1.15 13.60
CA VAL A 85 8.06 -1.93 12.50
C VAL A 85 9.03 -2.12 11.34
N GLY A 86 10.31 -1.76 11.47
CA GLY A 86 11.30 -1.87 10.39
C GLY A 86 11.28 -0.67 9.45
N ASP A 87 11.30 0.55 10.02
CA ASP A 87 11.44 1.83 9.32
C ASP A 87 10.32 2.15 8.31
N CYS A 88 9.13 2.38 8.88
CA CYS A 88 8.01 3.01 8.18
C CYS A 88 8.01 4.53 8.43
N TYR A 89 7.64 5.32 7.43
CA TYR A 89 7.64 6.79 7.52
C TYR A 89 6.24 7.36 7.30
N PHE A 90 5.80 8.25 8.19
CA PHE A 90 4.53 8.95 8.12
C PHE A 90 4.67 10.21 7.25
N TRP A 91 4.63 10.02 5.93
CA TRP A 91 5.08 10.98 4.92
C TRP A 91 4.38 12.34 4.97
N HIS A 92 3.08 12.34 5.29
CA HIS A 92 2.25 13.54 5.30
C HIS A 92 1.85 14.00 6.72
N GLU A 93 2.59 13.58 7.75
CA GLU A 93 2.21 13.80 9.15
C GLU A 93 3.27 14.54 9.98
N GLN A 94 4.27 15.13 9.33
CA GLN A 94 5.37 15.79 10.04
C GLN A 94 4.86 16.91 10.97
N GLU A 95 3.92 17.71 10.50
CA GLU A 95 3.33 18.80 11.30
C GLU A 95 2.34 18.25 12.33
N THR A 96 1.40 17.40 11.90
CA THR A 96 0.35 16.83 12.76
C THR A 96 0.91 16.11 13.98
N VAL A 97 1.98 15.31 13.83
CA VAL A 97 2.59 14.59 14.96
C VAL A 97 3.11 15.53 16.03
N VAL A 98 3.57 16.73 15.65
CA VAL A 98 4.13 17.72 16.56
C VAL A 98 3.06 18.62 17.16
N SER A 99 2.13 19.12 16.33
CA SER A 99 1.11 20.08 16.76
C SER A 99 -0.11 19.40 17.42
N GLU A 100 -0.49 18.22 16.94
CA GLU A 100 -1.76 17.56 17.26
C GLU A 100 -1.58 16.02 17.40
N PRO A 101 -0.77 15.57 18.37
CA PRO A 101 -0.43 14.15 18.52
C PRO A 101 -1.65 13.24 18.71
N ASP A 102 -2.67 13.70 19.44
CA ASP A 102 -3.90 12.93 19.65
C ASP A 102 -4.73 12.81 18.38
N THR A 103 -4.79 13.87 17.57
CA THR A 103 -5.45 13.85 16.24
C THR A 103 -4.75 12.84 15.33
N PHE A 104 -3.42 12.82 15.33
CA PHE A 104 -2.63 11.82 14.60
C PHE A 104 -2.98 10.39 15.05
N LEU A 105 -2.93 10.10 16.35
CA LEU A 105 -3.24 8.76 16.88
C LEU A 105 -4.68 8.35 16.55
N ALA A 106 -5.64 9.25 16.73
CA ALA A 106 -7.05 9.00 16.45
C ALA A 106 -7.30 8.70 14.96
N LYS A 107 -6.64 9.45 14.06
CA LYS A 107 -6.70 9.22 12.60
C LYS A 107 -6.26 7.81 12.25
N PHE A 108 -5.08 7.38 12.71
CA PHE A 108 -4.57 6.05 12.38
C PHE A 108 -5.31 4.92 13.09
N ALA A 109 -5.82 5.15 14.31
CA ALA A 109 -6.72 4.23 14.97
C ALA A 109 -8.02 4.03 14.16
N HIS A 110 -8.58 5.11 13.61
CA HIS A 110 -9.76 5.06 12.74
C HIS A 110 -9.49 4.27 11.45
N THR A 111 -8.43 4.61 10.73
CA THR A 111 -8.12 3.97 9.44
C THR A 111 -7.71 2.51 9.62
N SER A 112 -7.14 2.14 10.77
CA SER A 112 -6.88 0.75 11.15
C SER A 112 -8.15 -0.08 11.27
N ARG A 113 -9.25 0.50 11.77
CA ARG A 113 -10.55 -0.18 11.80
C ARG A 113 -11.07 -0.46 10.39
N THR A 114 -10.88 0.47 9.45
CA THR A 114 -11.22 0.25 8.04
C THR A 114 -10.48 -0.98 7.49
N LEU A 115 -9.17 -1.05 7.69
CA LEU A 115 -8.37 -2.18 7.19
C LEU A 115 -8.80 -3.50 7.82
N ARG A 116 -9.09 -3.54 9.12
CA ARG A 116 -9.62 -4.74 9.78
C ARG A 116 -10.98 -5.16 9.22
N GLY A 117 -11.83 -4.18 8.87
CA GLY A 117 -13.14 -4.42 8.25
C GLY A 117 -13.07 -5.13 6.89
N VAL A 118 -11.92 -5.10 6.20
CA VAL A 118 -11.71 -5.81 4.93
C VAL A 118 -11.97 -7.31 5.05
N ALA A 119 -11.76 -7.91 6.23
CA ALA A 119 -12.02 -9.33 6.46
C ALA A 119 -13.48 -9.74 6.21
N GLY A 120 -14.43 -8.80 6.31
CA GLY A 120 -15.87 -9.04 6.09
C GLY A 120 -16.28 -9.15 4.62
N PHE A 121 -15.39 -8.83 3.67
CA PHE A 121 -15.67 -8.96 2.23
C PHE A 121 -15.39 -10.39 1.76
N LYS A 122 -16.19 -10.93 0.84
CA LYS A 122 -15.97 -12.28 0.28
C LYS A 122 -14.72 -12.31 -0.58
N ARG A 123 -14.58 -11.31 -1.44
CA ARG A 123 -13.47 -11.18 -2.37
C ARG A 123 -12.56 -10.06 -1.90
N ARG A 124 -11.34 -10.40 -1.53
CA ARG A 124 -10.36 -9.47 -0.96
C ARG A 124 -9.12 -9.53 -1.83
N ILE A 125 -8.67 -8.38 -2.30
CA ILE A 125 -7.53 -8.26 -3.20
C ILE A 125 -6.61 -7.21 -2.61
N PHE A 126 -5.35 -7.58 -2.39
CA PHE A 126 -4.33 -6.64 -1.97
C PHE A 126 -3.33 -6.42 -3.08
N PHE A 127 -2.76 -5.22 -3.16
CA PHE A 127 -1.62 -4.97 -4.03
C PHE A 127 -0.63 -3.99 -3.42
N VAL A 128 0.63 -4.08 -3.84
CA VAL A 128 1.70 -3.15 -3.49
C VAL A 128 2.35 -2.63 -4.77
N SER A 129 2.79 -1.36 -4.77
CA SER A 129 3.40 -0.73 -5.94
C SER A 129 4.61 0.13 -5.59
N ASN A 130 5.70 0.01 -6.37
CA ASN A 130 6.89 0.86 -6.30
C ASN A 130 7.08 1.72 -7.58
N THR A 131 6.00 1.95 -8.32
CA THR A 131 6.02 2.65 -9.61
C THR A 131 5.96 4.18 -9.51
N GLN A 132 6.07 4.74 -8.31
CA GLN A 132 6.14 6.19 -8.14
C GLN A 132 7.52 6.64 -8.60
N ASP A 133 7.63 7.50 -9.60
CA ASP A 133 8.94 7.83 -10.20
C ASP A 133 9.91 8.42 -9.18
N ASN A 134 9.43 9.33 -8.34
CA ASN A 134 10.22 10.08 -7.36
C ASN A 134 10.59 9.25 -6.11
N LEU A 135 10.34 7.94 -6.16
CA LEU A 135 10.62 7.04 -5.05
C LEU A 135 12.13 6.86 -4.84
N ALA A 136 12.90 6.79 -5.93
CA ALA A 136 14.33 6.49 -5.92
C ALA A 136 15.23 7.72 -5.73
N ASP A 137 14.69 8.93 -5.84
CA ASP A 137 15.40 10.19 -5.66
C ASP A 137 14.85 10.96 -4.45
N GLU A 138 13.68 11.58 -4.54
CA GLU A 138 13.10 12.45 -3.52
C GLU A 138 12.73 11.68 -2.26
N VAL A 139 12.05 10.54 -2.40
CA VAL A 139 11.66 9.73 -1.24
C VAL A 139 12.87 9.10 -0.59
N GLN A 140 13.77 8.50 -1.37
CA GLN A 140 14.99 7.89 -0.82
C GLN A 140 15.95 8.88 -0.16
N ALA A 141 15.96 10.15 -0.58
CA ALA A 141 16.76 11.19 0.04
C ALA A 141 16.43 11.41 1.52
N VAL A 142 15.16 11.19 1.92
CA VAL A 142 14.69 11.45 3.30
C VAL A 142 14.13 10.22 4.01
N ALA A 143 13.74 9.17 3.29
CA ALA A 143 13.28 7.89 3.82
C ALA A 143 14.11 6.75 3.22
N ARG A 144 14.98 6.15 4.04
CA ARG A 144 15.88 5.08 3.60
C ARG A 144 15.11 3.76 3.46
N ILE A 145 14.39 3.64 2.36
CA ILE A 145 13.59 2.46 2.05
C ILE A 145 14.12 1.70 0.83
N PRO A 146 14.03 0.35 0.82
CA PRO A 146 14.33 -0.43 -0.37
C PRO A 146 13.26 -0.17 -1.44
N VAL A 147 13.67 0.34 -2.60
CA VAL A 147 12.76 0.61 -3.73
C VAL A 147 12.58 -0.59 -4.65
N THR A 148 13.49 -1.57 -4.56
CA THR A 148 13.44 -2.80 -5.33
C THR A 148 12.67 -3.88 -4.58
N PHE A 149 11.71 -4.52 -5.26
CA PHE A 149 11.01 -5.68 -4.70
C PHE A 149 11.82 -6.96 -4.86
N THR A 150 12.04 -7.66 -3.76
CA THR A 150 12.71 -8.97 -3.74
C THR A 150 11.71 -10.07 -3.38
N ASP A 151 12.00 -11.31 -3.78
CA ASP A 151 11.13 -12.46 -3.45
C ASP A 151 10.94 -12.59 -1.94
N LEU A 152 12.00 -12.38 -1.15
CA LEU A 152 11.93 -12.44 0.31
C LEU A 152 10.91 -11.44 0.86
N ALA A 153 10.98 -10.18 0.42
CA ALA A 153 10.11 -9.12 0.92
C ALA A 153 8.65 -9.33 0.51
N ILE A 154 8.41 -9.71 -0.75
CA ILE A 154 7.06 -9.96 -1.26
C ILE A 154 6.46 -11.23 -0.65
N ASN A 155 7.23 -12.31 -0.49
CA ASN A 155 6.75 -13.53 0.16
C ASN A 155 6.34 -13.29 1.61
N ARG A 156 7.10 -12.48 2.35
CA ARG A 156 6.76 -12.10 3.73
C ARG A 156 5.46 -11.29 3.79
N LEU A 157 5.28 -10.31 2.89
CA LEU A 157 4.05 -9.52 2.83
C LEU A 157 2.85 -10.39 2.40
N ALA A 158 3.01 -11.22 1.37
CA ALA A 158 1.97 -12.11 0.88
C ALA A 158 1.54 -13.12 1.96
N ALA A 159 2.48 -13.67 2.72
CA ALA A 159 2.18 -14.55 3.84
C ALA A 159 1.37 -13.84 4.93
N ALA A 160 1.74 -12.61 5.30
CA ALA A 160 1.01 -11.82 6.30
C ALA A 160 -0.43 -11.48 5.83
N VAL A 161 -0.58 -11.07 4.56
CA VAL A 161 -1.89 -10.81 3.95
C VAL A 161 -2.75 -12.07 3.91
N SER A 162 -2.18 -13.18 3.44
CA SER A 162 -2.87 -14.48 3.36
C SER A 162 -3.35 -14.94 4.74
N LEU A 163 -2.48 -14.90 5.75
CA LEU A 163 -2.80 -15.30 7.11
C LEU A 163 -3.91 -14.43 7.74
N ARG A 164 -3.85 -13.11 7.54
CA ARG A 164 -4.78 -12.17 8.21
C ARG A 164 -6.12 -12.03 7.48
N PHE A 165 -6.11 -12.09 6.15
CA PHE A 165 -7.26 -11.72 5.31
C PHE A 165 -7.69 -12.81 4.33
N ALA A 166 -7.00 -13.96 4.28
CA ALA A 166 -7.26 -15.04 3.33
C ALA A 166 -7.38 -14.52 1.88
N ALA A 167 -6.40 -13.70 1.49
CA ALA A 167 -6.43 -12.92 0.25
C ALA A 167 -5.09 -13.00 -0.50
N PRO A 168 -5.10 -12.90 -1.85
CA PRO A 168 -3.88 -12.74 -2.63
C PRO A 168 -3.27 -11.34 -2.47
N LEU A 169 -1.96 -11.28 -2.68
CA LEU A 169 -1.20 -10.04 -2.86
C LEU A 169 -0.66 -9.98 -4.29
N TYR A 170 -1.03 -8.94 -5.02
CA TYR A 170 -0.47 -8.62 -6.33
C TYR A 170 0.65 -7.58 -6.22
N VAL A 171 1.57 -7.60 -7.17
CA VAL A 171 2.71 -6.67 -7.21
C VAL A 171 2.65 -5.88 -8.50
N VAL A 172 2.76 -4.56 -8.39
CA VAL A 172 2.90 -3.67 -9.56
C VAL A 172 4.29 -3.06 -9.49
N SER A 173 5.12 -3.27 -10.51
CA SER A 173 6.50 -2.78 -10.50
C SER A 173 6.93 -2.26 -11.86
N THR A 174 7.96 -1.42 -11.86
CA THR A 174 8.71 -1.14 -13.09
C THR A 174 9.63 -2.31 -13.40
N PRO A 175 10.01 -2.53 -14.67
CA PRO A 175 10.96 -3.58 -15.06
C PRO A 175 12.32 -3.49 -14.33
N THR A 176 12.70 -2.30 -13.87
CA THR A 176 14.00 -2.03 -13.24
C THR A 176 13.96 -2.01 -11.71
N ARG A 177 12.78 -2.15 -11.09
CA ARG A 177 12.60 -2.06 -9.62
C ARG A 177 12.10 -3.36 -9.01
N HIS A 178 12.40 -4.51 -9.62
CA HIS A 178 12.16 -5.81 -9.00
C HIS A 178 13.26 -6.82 -9.31
N GLU A 179 13.44 -7.77 -8.40
CA GLU A 179 14.32 -8.93 -8.50
C GLU A 179 13.54 -10.23 -8.26
N LEU A 180 12.22 -10.20 -8.52
CA LEU A 180 11.33 -11.35 -8.35
C LEU A 180 11.68 -12.45 -9.37
N ARG A 181 11.86 -13.68 -8.88
CA ARG A 181 12.24 -14.85 -9.67
C ARG A 181 11.35 -16.06 -9.40
N THR A 182 10.66 -16.10 -8.26
CA THR A 182 9.80 -17.25 -7.94
C THR A 182 8.54 -17.25 -8.81
N PRO A 183 8.10 -18.42 -9.34
CA PRO A 183 6.91 -18.49 -10.20
C PRO A 183 5.67 -17.85 -9.56
N VAL A 184 5.42 -18.11 -8.27
CA VAL A 184 4.29 -17.54 -7.53
C VAL A 184 4.25 -16.01 -7.51
N ASN A 185 5.42 -15.36 -7.47
CA ASN A 185 5.51 -13.90 -7.49
C ASN A 185 5.40 -13.37 -8.91
N LEU A 186 6.00 -14.05 -9.89
CA LEU A 186 5.89 -13.70 -11.31
C LEU A 186 4.44 -13.79 -11.81
N ASP A 187 3.68 -14.81 -11.39
CA ASP A 187 2.26 -14.98 -11.73
C ASP A 187 1.37 -13.86 -11.19
N ARG A 188 1.84 -13.11 -10.19
CA ARG A 188 1.14 -12.00 -9.54
C ARG A 188 1.77 -10.63 -9.82
N LEU A 189 2.80 -10.60 -10.66
CA LEU A 189 3.50 -9.40 -11.06
C LEU A 189 2.83 -8.76 -12.27
N PHE A 190 2.58 -7.47 -12.17
CA PHE A 190 2.25 -6.60 -13.29
C PHE A 190 3.42 -5.64 -13.50
N LEU A 191 3.94 -5.62 -14.73
CA LEU A 191 4.98 -4.69 -15.13
C LEU A 191 4.36 -3.46 -15.77
N MET A 192 4.82 -2.29 -15.35
CA MET A 192 4.41 -1.00 -15.90
C MET A 192 5.63 -0.14 -16.13
N ASP A 193 5.76 0.41 -17.33
CA ASP A 193 6.75 1.45 -17.57
C ASP A 193 6.23 2.79 -17.03
N VAL A 194 7.10 3.54 -16.37
CA VAL A 194 6.78 4.85 -15.77
C VAL A 194 7.19 6.00 -16.68
N VAL A 195 7.58 5.71 -17.93
CA VAL A 195 7.97 6.73 -18.90
C VAL A 195 6.88 6.90 -19.98
N PRO A 196 6.32 8.12 -20.18
CA PRO A 196 6.58 9.37 -19.46
C PRO A 196 5.55 9.62 -18.34
N GLY A 197 5.97 9.67 -17.08
CA GLY A 197 5.22 10.34 -16.02
C GLY A 197 5.34 9.73 -14.63
N ILE A 198 5.02 10.55 -13.63
CA ILE A 198 5.20 10.26 -12.20
C ILE A 198 4.53 8.96 -11.73
N ARG A 199 3.51 8.52 -12.47
CA ARG A 199 2.56 7.51 -11.99
C ARG A 199 2.25 6.37 -12.96
N GLY A 200 2.95 6.24 -14.08
CA GLY A 200 2.56 5.35 -15.18
C GLY A 200 1.27 5.81 -15.88
N SER A 201 0.87 5.14 -16.96
CA SER A 201 -0.30 5.55 -17.76
C SER A 201 -1.62 5.04 -17.16
N ASP A 202 -2.72 5.77 -17.41
CA ASP A 202 -4.08 5.33 -17.02
C ASP A 202 -4.47 4.02 -17.72
N SER A 203 -3.99 3.78 -18.94
CA SER A 203 -4.19 2.51 -19.64
C SER A 203 -3.51 1.34 -18.93
N ASP A 204 -2.29 1.54 -18.41
CA ASP A 204 -1.58 0.47 -17.69
C ASP A 204 -2.29 0.14 -16.39
N TRP A 205 -2.66 1.15 -15.60
CA TRP A 205 -3.42 0.94 -14.35
C TRP A 205 -4.79 0.30 -14.61
N SER A 206 -5.46 0.68 -15.69
CA SER A 206 -6.69 0.02 -16.12
C SER A 206 -6.47 -1.47 -16.39
N GLY A 207 -5.39 -1.82 -17.11
CA GLY A 207 -5.00 -3.21 -17.37
C GLY A 207 -4.65 -3.99 -16.08
N VAL A 208 -3.93 -3.35 -15.16
CA VAL A 208 -3.59 -3.90 -13.84
C VAL A 208 -4.85 -4.23 -13.05
N PHE A 209 -5.79 -3.29 -12.93
CA PHE A 209 -7.02 -3.52 -12.17
C PHE A 209 -7.90 -4.59 -12.81
N ARG A 210 -8.03 -4.61 -14.14
CA ARG A 210 -8.73 -5.70 -14.85
C ARG A 210 -8.08 -7.06 -14.56
N GLY A 211 -6.76 -7.16 -14.69
CA GLY A 211 -6.04 -8.40 -14.44
C GLY A 211 -6.19 -8.92 -13.00
N MET A 212 -6.12 -8.04 -12.00
CA MET A 212 -6.38 -8.39 -10.60
C MET A 212 -7.83 -8.87 -10.40
N LEU A 213 -8.79 -8.20 -11.06
CA LEU A 213 -10.22 -8.47 -10.98
C LEU A 213 -10.67 -9.69 -11.82
N GLU A 214 -9.88 -10.16 -12.77
CA GLU A 214 -10.15 -11.39 -13.51
C GLU A 214 -9.55 -12.60 -12.79
N ARG A 215 -8.29 -12.51 -12.34
CA ARG A 215 -7.55 -13.62 -11.70
C ARG A 215 -8.07 -14.01 -10.32
N THR A 216 -8.99 -13.24 -9.74
CA THR A 216 -9.57 -13.50 -8.41
C THR A 216 -11.10 -13.65 -8.48
N ALA A 217 -11.69 -13.72 -9.67
CA ALA A 217 -13.11 -14.02 -9.88
C ALA A 217 -13.36 -15.51 -9.71
#